data_AF-A0A2M8AWS9-F1
#
_entry.id   AF-A0A2M8AWS9-F1
#
_cell.length_a   1.000
_cell.length_b   1.000
_cell.length_c   1.000
_cell.angle_alpha   90.00
_cell.angle_beta   90.00
_cell.angle_gamma   90.00
#
_symmetry.space_group_name_H-M   'P 1'
#
loop_
_entity.id
_entity.type
_entity.pdbx_description
1 polymer ?
#
loop_
_entity_poly.entity_id
_entity_poly.type
_entity_poly.pdbx_seq_one_letter_code
_entity_poly.pdbx_strand_id
1 'polypeptide(L)'
;LSTLYLLNLHGSEWLPEVYYEDAFLRAFPRVLGEVAPTPYFTPEQTVRSCYSHRTLVNFSAFLGLAEVEPTTKEPYDRHYRVRKRPLLADAVRFHIPG
;
A
#
# COMPACT_ATOMS: atom_id res chain seq x y z
N LEU A 1 -6.42 6.57 4.41
CA LEU A 1 -6.10 8.02 4.32
C LEU A 1 -4.59 8.27 4.21
N SER A 2 -3.75 7.66 5.05
CA SER A 2 -2.29 7.78 4.95
C SER A 2 -1.71 7.32 3.60
N THR A 3 -2.20 6.20 3.03
CA THR A 3 -1.68 5.67 1.75
C THR A 3 -1.90 6.61 0.57
N LEU A 4 -3.10 7.19 0.43
CA LEU A 4 -3.39 8.15 -0.64
C LEU A 4 -2.56 9.42 -0.50
N TYR A 5 -2.30 9.86 0.75
CA TYR A 5 -1.42 10.98 1.02
C TYR A 5 0.03 10.69 0.61
N LEU A 6 0.56 9.52 0.95
CA LEU A 6 1.90 9.08 0.54
C LEU A 6 2.00 8.90 -0.97
N LEU A 7 0.97 8.34 -1.60
CA LEU A 7 0.88 8.27 -3.06
C LEU A 7 0.92 9.66 -3.68
N ASN A 8 0.19 10.62 -3.11
CA ASN A 8 0.19 11.99 -3.62
C ASN A 8 1.59 12.64 -3.52
N LEU A 9 2.27 12.47 -2.38
CA LEU A 9 3.60 13.05 -2.13
C LEU A 9 4.74 12.37 -2.91
N HIS A 10 4.77 11.05 -2.93
CA HIS A 10 5.94 10.27 -3.36
C HIS A 10 5.66 9.36 -4.56
N GLY A 11 4.40 9.09 -4.88
CA GLY A 11 4.01 8.14 -5.92
C GLY A 11 4.15 8.66 -7.35
N SER A 12 4.83 9.78 -7.61
CA SER A 12 5.08 10.21 -9.00
C SER A 12 5.98 9.22 -9.74
N GLU A 13 6.91 8.59 -9.02
CA GLU A 13 7.76 7.51 -9.52
C GLU A 13 7.26 6.15 -9.02
N TRP A 14 7.76 5.07 -9.65
CA TRP A 14 7.51 3.71 -9.18
C TRP A 14 8.23 3.46 -7.86
N LEU A 15 7.46 3.10 -6.84
CA LEU A 15 7.98 2.69 -5.53
C LEU A 15 7.51 1.27 -5.20
N PRO A 16 8.31 0.48 -4.49
CA PRO A 16 7.90 -0.86 -4.08
C PRO A 16 6.79 -0.78 -3.01
N GLU A 17 5.94 -1.79 -2.93
CA GLU A 17 4.84 -1.87 -1.97
C GLU A 17 5.33 -1.78 -0.53
N VAL A 18 6.52 -2.32 -0.25
CA VAL A 18 7.15 -2.31 1.09
C VAL A 18 7.33 -0.89 1.62
N TYR A 19 7.51 0.11 0.76
CA TYR A 19 7.58 1.52 1.17
C TYR A 19 6.27 1.96 1.86
N TYR A 20 5.14 1.60 1.25
CA TYR A 20 3.82 1.96 1.76
C TYR A 20 3.42 1.09 2.95
N GLU A 21 3.80 -0.19 2.96
CA GLU A 21 3.63 -1.09 4.08
C GLU A 21 4.38 -0.62 5.33
N ASP A 22 5.64 -0.23 5.18
CA ASP A 22 6.47 0.28 6.27
C ASP A 22 5.87 1.54 6.86
N ALA A 23 5.39 2.45 6.00
CA ALA A 23 4.73 3.66 6.45
C ALA A 23 3.41 3.35 7.18
N PHE A 24 2.65 2.36 6.72
CA PHE A 24 1.43 1.90 7.39
C PHE A 24 1.74 1.31 8.77
N LEU A 25 2.69 0.39 8.88
CA LEU A 25 3.07 -0.23 10.14
C LEU A 25 3.67 0.78 11.14
N ARG A 26 4.42 1.78 10.65
CA ARG A 26 4.94 2.86 11.49
C ARG A 26 3.81 3.74 12.05
N ALA A 27 2.77 4.00 11.28
CA ALA A 27 1.62 4.78 11.71
C ALA A 27 0.68 3.98 12.63
N PHE A 28 0.58 2.67 12.44
CA PHE A 28 -0.36 1.80 13.16
C PHE A 28 0.31 0.56 13.77
N PRO A 29 1.37 0.71 14.61
CA PRO A 29 2.15 -0.44 15.08
C PRO A 29 1.32 -1.41 15.95
N ARG A 30 0.26 -0.93 16.59
CA ARG A 30 -0.61 -1.75 17.45
C ARG A 30 -1.39 -2.83 16.68
N VAL A 31 -1.60 -2.66 15.37
CA VAL A 31 -2.33 -3.63 14.54
C VAL A 31 -1.66 -5.02 14.54
N LEU A 32 -0.34 -5.07 14.77
CA LEU A 32 0.40 -6.33 14.85
C LEU A 32 -0.07 -7.20 16.04
N GLY A 33 -0.50 -6.58 17.14
CA GLY A 33 -1.04 -7.28 18.30
C GLY A 33 -2.46 -7.80 18.11
N GLU A 34 -3.16 -7.36 17.05
CA GLU A 34 -4.53 -7.80 16.72
C GLU A 34 -4.52 -9.05 15.82
N VAL A 35 -3.36 -9.45 15.31
CA VAL A 35 -3.20 -10.57 14.41
C VAL A 35 -2.51 -11.73 15.13
N ALA A 36 -3.22 -12.84 15.26
CA ALA A 36 -2.63 -14.06 15.80
C ALA A 36 -1.57 -14.62 14.85
N PRO A 37 -0.40 -15.06 15.36
CA PRO A 37 0.59 -15.74 14.53
C PRO A 37 0.02 -17.07 14.03
N THR A 38 0.43 -17.48 12.83
CA THR A 38 0.11 -18.80 12.27
C THR A 38 1.41 -19.58 12.05
N PRO A 39 1.36 -20.91 11.84
CA PRO A 39 2.55 -21.69 11.51
C PRO A 39 3.27 -21.26 10.22
N TYR A 40 2.58 -20.54 9.34
CA TYR A 40 3.07 -20.18 8.00
C TYR A 40 3.45 -18.70 7.87
N PHE A 41 2.86 -17.82 8.68
CA PHE A 41 3.03 -16.38 8.58
C PHE A 41 3.12 -15.72 9.93
N THR A 42 4.04 -14.76 10.05
CA THR A 42 4.10 -13.83 11.18
C THR A 42 2.95 -12.82 11.09
N PRO A 43 2.60 -12.17 12.22
CA PRO A 43 1.64 -11.06 12.22
C PRO A 43 2.01 -9.96 11.21
N GLU A 44 3.29 -9.59 11.12
CA GLU A 44 3.79 -8.59 10.18
C GLU A 44 3.54 -9.01 8.73
N GLN A 45 3.89 -10.25 8.35
CA GLN A 45 3.67 -10.76 7.00
C GLN A 45 2.18 -10.76 6.64
N THR A 46 1.33 -11.14 7.59
CA THR A 46 -0.13 -11.16 7.41
C THR A 46 -0.68 -9.74 7.22
N VAL A 47 -0.27 -8.78 8.06
CA VAL A 47 -0.71 -7.38 7.95
C VAL A 47 -0.24 -6.76 6.63
N ARG A 48 1.03 -6.96 6.25
CA ARG A 48 1.59 -6.47 4.98
C ARG A 48 0.82 -7.00 3.78
N SER A 49 0.63 -8.32 3.70
CA SER A 49 -0.14 -8.96 2.64
C SER A 49 -1.58 -8.44 2.57
N CYS A 50 -2.25 -8.33 3.72
CA CYS A 50 -3.60 -7.77 3.79
C CYS A 50 -3.64 -6.30 3.34
N TYR A 51 -2.69 -5.49 3.80
CA TYR A 51 -2.59 -4.08 3.45
C TYR A 51 -2.37 -3.90 1.95
N SER A 52 -1.41 -4.60 1.37
CA SER A 52 -1.07 -4.49 -0.05
C SER A 52 -2.24 -4.92 -0.93
N HIS A 53 -2.88 -6.05 -0.63
CA HIS A 53 -4.01 -6.51 -1.41
C HIS A 53 -5.26 -5.63 -1.24
N ARG A 54 -5.60 -5.22 -0.02
CA ARG A 54 -6.83 -4.45 0.24
C ARG A 54 -6.70 -2.99 -0.17
N THR A 55 -5.55 -2.38 0.09
CA THR A 55 -5.36 -0.93 -0.05
C THR A 55 -4.74 -0.55 -1.39
N LEU A 56 -3.70 -1.26 -1.81
CA LEU A 56 -3.00 -0.92 -3.07
C LEU A 56 -3.78 -1.50 -4.25
N VAL A 57 -4.07 -2.80 -4.24
CA VAL A 57 -4.73 -3.48 -5.36
C VAL A 57 -6.25 -3.21 -5.38
N ASN A 58 -6.99 -3.71 -4.39
CA ASN A 58 -8.46 -3.71 -4.41
C ASN A 58 -9.10 -2.33 -4.21
N PHE A 59 -8.32 -1.32 -3.83
CA PHE A 59 -8.82 0.03 -3.62
C PHE A 59 -8.14 1.02 -4.55
N SER A 60 -6.83 1.25 -4.39
CA SER A 60 -6.14 2.32 -5.14
C SER A 60 -6.06 2.01 -6.64
N ALA A 61 -5.71 0.78 -7.01
CA ALA A 61 -5.67 0.36 -8.41
C ALA A 61 -7.08 0.20 -9.00
N PHE A 62 -7.98 -0.46 -8.26
CA PHE A 62 -9.38 -0.65 -8.69
C PHE A 62 -10.09 0.67 -9.03
N LEU A 63 -9.91 1.71 -8.20
CA LEU A 63 -10.50 3.03 -8.44
C LEU A 63 -9.72 3.87 -9.47
N GLY A 64 -8.61 3.34 -10.02
CA GLY A 64 -7.78 4.05 -10.98
C GLY A 64 -6.95 5.20 -10.37
N LEU A 65 -6.77 5.22 -9.05
CA LEU A 65 -5.98 6.23 -8.33
C LEU A 65 -4.47 5.94 -8.42
N ALA A 66 -4.10 4.68 -8.58
CA ALA A 66 -2.72 4.22 -8.74
C ALA A 66 -2.63 3.12 -9.79
N GLU A 67 -1.46 2.96 -10.39
CA GLU A 67 -1.04 1.76 -11.09
C GLU A 67 -0.30 0.87 -10.10
N VAL A 68 -0.61 -0.42 -10.13
CA VAL A 68 0.01 -1.45 -9.30
C VAL A 68 0.38 -2.60 -10.21
N GLU A 69 1.65 -2.94 -10.28
CA GLU A 69 2.16 -3.99 -11.14
C GLU A 69 2.94 -5.02 -10.33
N PRO A 70 2.68 -6.32 -10.50
CA PRO A 70 3.52 -7.37 -9.90
C PRO A 70 4.97 -7.22 -10.37
N THR A 71 5.93 -7.38 -9.46
CA THR A 71 7.36 -7.39 -9.84
C THR A 71 7.81 -8.73 -10.39
N THR A 72 7.04 -9.79 -10.16
CA THR A 72 7.31 -11.14 -10.68
C THR A 72 6.03 -11.76 -11.26
N LYS A 73 6.20 -12.82 -12.05
CA LYS A 73 5.09 -13.59 -12.64
C LYS A 73 4.68 -14.79 -11.78
N GLU A 74 5.34 -14.99 -10.64
CA GLU A 74 5.08 -16.14 -9.78
C GLU A 74 3.76 -15.95 -9.01
N PRO A 75 2.80 -16.89 -9.08
CA PRO A 75 1.45 -16.69 -8.52
C PRO A 75 1.40 -16.43 -7.00
N TYR A 76 2.45 -16.85 -6.28
CA TYR A 76 2.55 -16.75 -4.83
C TYR A 76 3.48 -15.65 -4.35
N ASP A 77 4.20 -15.03 -5.27
CA ASP A 77 5.10 -13.94 -4.99
C ASP A 77 4.37 -12.61 -5.21
N ARG A 78 3.95 -11.99 -4.10
CA ARG A 78 3.03 -10.84 -4.09
C ARG A 78 3.77 -9.52 -3.89
N HIS A 79 4.90 -9.38 -4.57
CA HIS A 79 5.64 -8.14 -4.62
C HIS A 79 5.09 -7.23 -5.73
N TYR A 80 4.96 -5.93 -5.44
CA TYR A 80 4.34 -4.97 -6.36
C TYR A 80 5.16 -3.68 -6.44
N ARG A 81 5.23 -3.10 -7.63
CA ARG A 81 5.55 -1.68 -7.76
C ARG A 81 4.28 -0.88 -7.88
N VAL A 82 4.27 0.31 -7.29
CA VAL A 82 3.12 1.21 -7.22
C VAL A 82 3.51 2.60 -7.68
N ARG A 83 2.66 3.22 -8.50
CA ARG A 83 2.78 4.60 -8.96
C ARG A 83 1.41 5.26 -8.97
N LYS A 84 1.31 6.54 -8.60
CA LYS A 84 0.05 7.29 -8.62
C LYS A 84 -0.39 7.57 -10.06
N ARG A 85 -1.70 7.69 -10.28
CA ARG A 85 -2.28 8.18 -11.54
C ARG A 85 -2.75 9.62 -11.39
N PRO A 86 -2.87 10.38 -12.50
CA PRO A 86 -3.38 11.75 -12.46
C PRO A 86 -4.72 11.89 -11.72
N LEU A 87 -5.60 10.89 -11.86
CA LEU A 87 -6.91 10.84 -11.20
C LEU A 87 -6.83 11.02 -9.67
N LEU A 88 -5.73 10.62 -9.03
CA LEU A 88 -5.55 10.83 -7.59
C LEU A 88 -5.62 12.31 -7.22
N ALA A 89 -4.99 13.18 -8.01
CA ALA A 89 -4.97 14.62 -7.75
C ALA A 89 -6.32 15.28 -8.05
N ASP A 90 -7.06 14.74 -9.02
CA ASP A 90 -8.39 15.23 -9.37
C ASP A 90 -9.46 14.81 -8.34
N ALA A 91 -9.38 13.58 -7.86
CA ALA A 91 -10.36 13.00 -6.95
C ALA A 91 -10.15 13.37 -5.48
N VAL A 92 -8.91 13.68 -5.07
CA VAL A 92 -8.56 13.93 -3.67
C VAL A 92 -7.70 15.19 -3.53
N ARG A 93 -8.19 16.16 -2.77
CA ARG A 93 -7.42 17.34 -2.37
C ARG A 93 -6.95 17.22 -0.93
N PHE A 94 -5.64 17.24 -0.73
CA PHE A 94 -5.04 17.28 0.61
C PHE A 94 -4.74 18.72 1.00
N HIS A 95 -5.11 19.12 2.21
CA HIS A 95 -4.61 20.35 2.82
C HIS A 95 -3.29 20.03 3.52
N ILE A 96 -2.19 20.48 2.94
CA ILE A 96 -0.84 20.27 3.48
C ILE A 96 -0.41 21.59 4.11
N PRO A 97 -0.31 21.69 5.45
CA PRO A 97 0.28 22.86 6.09
C PRO A 97 1.73 22.98 5.61
N GLY A 98 2.07 24.14 5.04
CA GLY A 98 3.43 24.47 4.58
C GLY A 98 4.39 24.73 5.72
#